data_AF-A0A2V6FPA9-F1
#
_entry.id   AF-A0A2V6FPA9-F1
#
_cell.length_a   1.000
_cell.length_b   1.000
_cell.length_c   1.000
_cell.angle_alpha   90.00
_cell.angle_beta   90.00
_cell.angle_gamma   90.00
#
_symmetry.space_group_name_H-M   'P 1'
#
loop_
_entity.id
_entity.type
_entity.pdbx_description
1 polymer ?
#
loop_
_entity_poly.entity_id
_entity_poly.type
_entity_poly.pdbx_seq_one_letter_code
_entity_poly.pdbx_strand_id
1 'polypeptide(L)'
;MKQQLAETWVAEENIPTATALPNPIDAMQLLAADLPRPPELVCGILHQGSKMVIGGGSKSFKTWTLIDLAVSVATGTLWWGFPTIKGPVCFMNFEIQDPFFRERLRDVCLAKD
;
A
#
# COMPACT_ATOMS: atom_id res chain seq x y z
N MET A 1 -10.45 -35.84 -13.37
CA MET A 1 -10.63 -35.67 -11.92
C MET A 1 -10.59 -34.16 -11.63
N LYS A 2 -11.75 -33.50 -11.74
CA LYS A 2 -11.89 -32.05 -11.54
C LYS A 2 -12.18 -31.83 -10.05
N GLN A 3 -11.18 -31.35 -9.30
CA GLN A 3 -11.41 -30.88 -7.94
C GLN A 3 -12.08 -29.52 -8.01
N GLN A 4 -13.31 -29.51 -7.54
CA GLN A 4 -14.13 -28.34 -7.29
C GLN A 4 -13.65 -27.72 -5.98
N LEU A 5 -12.99 -26.56 -6.05
CA LEU A 5 -12.74 -25.74 -4.88
C LEU A 5 -13.88 -24.73 -4.78
N ALA A 6 -14.63 -24.85 -3.69
CA ALA A 6 -15.74 -24.00 -3.35
C ALA A 6 -15.25 -22.56 -3.15
N GLU A 7 -15.69 -21.65 -4.02
CA GLU A 7 -15.60 -20.22 -3.77
C GLU A 7 -16.59 -19.86 -2.65
N THR A 8 -16.07 -19.79 -1.43
CA THR A 8 -16.75 -19.14 -0.32
C THR A 8 -16.49 -17.65 -0.46
N TRP A 9 -17.29 -16.98 -1.28
CA TRP A 9 -17.39 -15.53 -1.28
C TRP A 9 -17.88 -15.12 0.11
N VAL A 10 -17.05 -14.39 0.85
CA VAL A 10 -17.45 -13.76 2.12
C VAL A 10 -18.59 -12.81 1.78
N ALA A 11 -19.70 -12.96 2.49
CA ALA A 11 -20.93 -12.20 2.32
C ALA A 11 -20.65 -10.69 2.26
N GLU A 12 -21.42 -9.99 1.43
CA GLU A 12 -21.44 -8.52 1.31
C GLU A 12 -21.41 -7.87 2.70
N GLU A 13 -20.23 -7.40 3.10
CA GLU A 13 -20.11 -6.54 4.26
C GLU A 13 -20.89 -5.27 3.97
N ASN A 14 -21.87 -5.03 4.84
CA ASN A 14 -22.75 -3.87 4.96
C ASN A 14 -22.01 -2.55 4.60
N ILE A 15 -22.02 -2.18 3.32
CA ILE A 15 -21.43 -0.92 2.84
C ILE A 15 -22.21 0.21 3.52
N PRO A 16 -21.59 1.00 4.43
CA PRO A 16 -22.33 2.05 5.12
C PRO A 16 -22.87 3.03 4.08
N THR A 17 -24.19 3.13 3.97
CA THR A 17 -24.86 4.16 3.18
C THR A 17 -24.46 5.50 3.79
N ALA A 18 -23.46 6.17 3.21
CA ALA A 18 -22.91 7.41 3.71
C ALA A 18 -24.03 8.47 3.80
N THR A 19 -24.53 8.70 5.00
CA THR A 19 -25.80 9.43 5.22
C THR A 19 -25.60 10.87 5.71
N ALA A 20 -24.37 11.33 5.94
CA ALA A 20 -24.05 12.74 6.14
C ALA A 20 -22.56 13.00 5.91
N LEU A 21 -22.20 14.23 5.51
CA LEU A 21 -20.82 14.69 5.56
C LEU A 21 -20.33 14.71 7.02
N PRO A 22 -19.03 14.51 7.27
CA PRO A 22 -18.47 14.69 8.60
C PRO A 22 -18.79 16.09 9.14
N ASN A 23 -19.07 16.19 10.44
CA ASN A 23 -19.26 17.49 11.08
C ASN A 23 -17.99 18.34 10.96
N PRO A 24 -18.10 19.66 10.71
CA PRO A 24 -16.96 20.56 10.80
C PRO A 24 -16.28 20.45 12.16
N ILE A 25 -14.95 20.46 12.16
CA ILE A 25 -14.14 20.41 13.38
C ILE A 25 -13.74 21.85 13.74
N ASP A 26 -13.96 22.25 14.99
CA ASP A 26 -13.49 23.54 15.49
C ASP A 26 -11.96 23.57 15.60
N ALA A 27 -11.34 24.65 15.12
CA ALA A 27 -9.89 24.75 15.05
C ALA A 27 -9.24 24.83 16.44
N MET A 28 -9.88 25.49 17.42
CA MET A 28 -9.35 25.58 18.78
C MET A 28 -9.42 24.21 19.48
N GLN A 29 -10.49 23.46 19.24
CA GLN A 29 -10.62 22.09 19.73
C GLN A 29 -9.54 21.18 19.13
N LEU A 30 -9.28 21.29 17.83
CA LEU A 30 -8.23 20.50 17.18
C LEU A 30 -6.84 20.79 17.74
N LEU A 31 -6.53 22.06 17.98
CA LEU A 31 -5.24 22.49 18.54
C LEU A 31 -5.05 22.06 20.00
N ALA A 32 -6.14 21.95 20.77
CA ALA A 32 -6.11 21.50 22.17
C ALA A 32 -6.10 19.97 22.32
N ALA A 33 -6.41 19.23 21.26
CA ALA A 33 -6.48 17.77 21.30
C ALA A 33 -5.07 17.14 21.34
N ASP A 34 -4.88 16.16 22.22
CA ASP A 34 -3.69 15.30 22.21
C ASP A 34 -3.89 14.16 21.19
N LEU A 35 -3.43 14.39 19.96
CA LEU A 35 -3.54 13.44 18.86
C LEU A 35 -2.18 12.77 18.61
N PRO A 36 -2.04 11.45 18.86
CA PRO A 36 -0.80 10.76 18.57
C PRO A 36 -0.54 10.75 17.07
N ARG A 37 0.74 10.87 16.68
CA ARG A 37 1.12 10.70 15.28
C ARG A 37 0.84 9.25 14.86
N PRO A 38 0.23 9.02 13.68
CA PRO A 38 0.05 7.66 13.19
C PRO A 38 1.41 6.95 13.07
N PRO A 39 1.48 5.62 13.19
CA PRO A 39 2.72 4.90 12.97
C PRO A 39 3.25 5.09 11.54
N GLU A 40 4.57 5.12 11.37
CA GLU A 40 5.20 5.15 10.06
C GLU A 40 5.20 3.75 9.41
N LEU A 41 4.99 3.70 8.10
CA LEU A 41 5.18 2.52 7.26
C LEU A 41 6.49 2.63 6.47
N VAL A 42 6.78 3.84 5.96
CA VAL A 42 8.07 4.24 5.38
C VAL A 42 8.54 5.45 6.15
N CYS A 43 9.66 5.33 6.87
CA CYS A 43 10.13 6.36 7.78
C CYS A 43 10.35 7.70 7.05
N GLY A 44 9.75 8.78 7.58
CA GLY A 44 9.79 10.13 7.03
C GLY A 44 8.91 10.36 5.79
N ILE A 45 8.23 9.35 5.26
CA ILE A 45 7.51 9.45 3.97
C ILE A 45 6.03 9.07 4.11
N LEU A 46 5.74 7.86 4.58
CA LEU A 46 4.39 7.30 4.55
C LEU A 46 3.98 6.78 5.92
N HIS A 47 2.85 7.29 6.42
CA HIS A 47 2.25 6.88 7.68
C HIS A 47 1.04 5.97 7.43
N GLN A 48 0.73 5.09 8.38
CA GLN A 48 -0.47 4.25 8.32
C GLN A 48 -1.74 5.11 8.25
N GLY A 49 -2.72 4.67 7.46
CA GLY A 49 -3.95 5.43 7.18
C GLY A 49 -3.78 6.59 6.20
N SER A 50 -2.55 6.90 5.77
CA SER A 50 -2.28 7.92 4.74
C SER A 50 -2.21 7.32 3.35
N LYS A 51 -2.20 8.19 2.33
CA LYS A 51 -2.08 7.82 0.91
C LYS A 51 -0.83 8.49 0.32
N MET A 52 -0.09 7.75 -0.48
CA MET A 52 1.04 8.26 -1.26
C MET A 52 0.77 8.06 -2.75
N VAL A 53 1.13 9.04 -3.56
CA VAL A 53 1.02 8.98 -5.03
C VAL A 53 2.40 9.16 -5.64
N ILE A 54 2.82 8.19 -6.47
CA ILE A 54 4.07 8.26 -7.23
C ILE A 54 3.73 8.65 -8.67
N GLY A 55 3.98 9.92 -9.01
CA GLY A 55 3.74 10.48 -10.34
C GLY A 55 4.97 10.43 -11.25
N GLY A 56 4.76 10.52 -12.56
CA GLY A 56 5.83 10.53 -13.55
C GLY A 56 5.36 10.16 -14.95
N GLY A 57 6.14 10.50 -15.98
CA GLY A 57 5.83 10.21 -17.38
C GLY A 57 5.78 8.71 -17.70
N SER A 58 5.37 8.37 -18.93
CA SER A 58 5.47 6.97 -19.40
C SER A 58 6.93 6.51 -19.32
N LYS A 59 7.14 5.24 -18.91
CA LYS A 59 8.46 4.62 -18.76
C LYS A 59 9.39 5.32 -17.74
N SER A 60 8.85 6.13 -16.84
CA SER A 60 9.62 6.76 -15.74
C SER A 60 9.80 5.84 -14.51
N PHE A 61 9.74 4.53 -14.70
CA PHE A 61 9.97 3.53 -13.64
C PHE A 61 8.98 3.50 -12.46
N LYS A 62 7.81 4.16 -12.53
CA LYS A 62 6.78 4.11 -11.46
C LYS A 62 6.45 2.70 -10.99
N THR A 63 6.25 1.77 -11.91
CA THR A 63 5.98 0.36 -11.57
C THR A 63 7.13 -0.26 -10.79
N TRP A 64 8.37 -0.05 -11.23
CA TRP A 64 9.55 -0.58 -10.55
C TRP A 64 9.67 -0.02 -9.14
N THR A 65 9.47 1.28 -8.96
CA THR A 65 9.43 1.94 -7.65
C THR A 65 8.34 1.37 -6.75
N LEU A 66 7.14 1.10 -7.27
CA LEU A 66 6.04 0.53 -6.48
C LEU A 66 6.28 -0.94 -6.12
N ILE A 67 6.86 -1.74 -7.02
CA ILE A 67 7.25 -3.13 -6.72
C ILE A 67 8.33 -3.14 -5.64
N ASP A 68 9.34 -2.29 -5.77
CA ASP A 68 10.41 -2.12 -4.79
C ASP A 68 9.87 -1.71 -3.41
N LEU A 69 8.96 -0.75 -3.37
CA LEU A 69 8.27 -0.37 -2.14
C LEU A 69 7.52 -1.55 -1.51
N ALA A 70 6.76 -2.29 -2.33
CA ALA A 70 5.99 -3.44 -1.87
C ALA A 70 6.88 -4.53 -1.28
N VAL A 71 7.99 -4.87 -1.94
CA VAL A 71 8.96 -5.85 -1.42
C VAL A 71 9.63 -5.32 -0.15
N SER A 72 9.99 -4.03 -0.12
CA SER A 72 10.61 -3.40 1.06
C SER A 72 9.73 -3.53 2.29
N VAL A 73 8.46 -3.13 2.19
CA VAL A 73 7.48 -3.24 3.28
C VAL A 73 7.17 -4.70 3.63
N ALA A 74 7.09 -5.61 2.65
CA ALA A 74 6.85 -7.03 2.92
C ALA A 74 7.98 -7.70 3.71
N THR A 75 9.21 -7.21 3.54
CA THR A 75 10.43 -7.80 4.12
C THR A 75 10.98 -7.02 5.32
N GLY A 76 10.63 -5.74 5.46
CA GLY A 76 11.24 -4.80 6.40
C GLY A 76 12.61 -4.29 5.96
N THR A 77 12.92 -4.37 4.66
CA THR A 77 14.19 -3.87 4.10
C THR A 77 14.09 -2.39 3.72
N LEU A 78 15.22 -1.76 3.40
CA LEU A 78 15.24 -0.36 3.00
C LEU A 78 14.52 -0.18 1.65
N TRP A 79 13.74 0.89 1.55
CA TRP A 79 13.24 1.41 0.29
C TRP A 79 14.00 2.69 -0.03
N TRP A 80 14.94 2.63 -0.98
CA TRP A 80 15.79 3.77 -1.39
C TRP A 80 16.51 4.47 -0.22
N GLY A 81 16.97 3.69 0.75
CA GLY A 81 17.64 4.19 1.96
C GLY A 81 16.69 4.53 3.11
N PHE A 82 15.38 4.54 2.89
CA PHE A 82 14.39 4.77 3.95
C PHE A 82 14.03 3.46 4.64
N PRO A 83 14.12 3.38 5.99
CA PRO A 83 13.63 2.24 6.75
C PRO A 83 12.13 2.01 6.51
N THR A 84 11.74 0.73 6.39
CA THR A 84 10.34 0.33 6.28
C THR A 84 9.95 -0.57 7.45
N ILE A 85 8.68 -0.49 7.85
CA ILE A 85 8.12 -1.39 8.87
C ILE A 85 7.53 -2.60 8.16
N LYS A 86 7.98 -3.80 8.58
CA LYS A 86 7.52 -5.06 8.00
C LYS A 86 6.01 -5.25 8.19
N GLY A 87 5.29 -5.55 7.11
CA GLY A 87 3.85 -5.80 7.17
C GLY A 87 3.31 -6.54 5.94
N PRO A 88 2.04 -7.01 6.00
CA PRO A 88 1.38 -7.62 4.85
C PRO A 88 1.17 -6.59 3.73
N VAL A 89 1.39 -6.99 2.48
CA VAL A 89 1.25 -6.13 1.30
C VAL A 89 0.36 -6.79 0.27
N CYS A 90 -0.61 -6.04 -0.25
CA CYS A 90 -1.40 -6.41 -1.43
C CYS A 90 -1.00 -5.50 -2.59
N PHE A 91 -0.46 -6.09 -3.66
CA PHE A 91 -0.09 -5.36 -4.87
C PHE A 91 -1.17 -5.55 -5.93
N MET A 92 -1.89 -4.47 -6.28
CA MET A 92 -2.92 -4.51 -7.32
C MET A 92 -2.30 -4.20 -8.69
N ASN A 93 -2.15 -5.24 -9.52
CA ASN A 93 -1.58 -5.12 -10.86
C ASN A 93 -2.69 -5.00 -11.91
N PHE A 94 -2.87 -3.80 -12.47
CA PHE A 94 -3.92 -3.51 -13.47
C PHE A 94 -3.41 -3.31 -14.90
N GLU A 95 -2.09 -3.39 -15.13
CA GLU A 95 -1.49 -2.99 -16.41
C GLU A 95 -0.62 -4.10 -17.03
N ILE A 96 0.12 -4.85 -16.21
CA ILE A 96 1.20 -5.72 -16.69
C ILE A 96 0.72 -7.16 -16.69
N GLN A 97 0.99 -7.91 -17.76
CA GLN A 97 0.67 -9.33 -17.80
C GLN A 97 1.56 -10.13 -16.83
N ASP A 98 1.02 -11.21 -16.27
CA ASP A 98 1.67 -11.99 -15.20
C ASP A 98 3.11 -12.42 -15.48
N PRO A 99 3.49 -12.90 -16.68
CA PRO A 99 4.89 -13.29 -16.95
C PRO A 99 5.86 -12.13 -16.75
N PHE A 100 5.53 -10.95 -17.29
CA PHE A 100 6.37 -9.76 -17.18
C PHE A 100 6.38 -9.19 -15.76
N PHE A 101 5.25 -9.27 -15.05
CA PHE A 101 5.22 -8.85 -13.64
C PHE A 101 6.08 -9.77 -12.77
N ARG A 102 6.00 -11.09 -12.99
CA ARG A 102 6.82 -12.10 -12.30
C ARG A 102 8.32 -11.84 -12.49
N GLU A 103 8.75 -11.54 -13.72
CA GLU A 103 10.14 -11.19 -14.02
C GLU A 103 10.58 -9.95 -13.24
N ARG A 104 9.81 -8.85 -13.30
CA ARG A 104 10.14 -7.62 -12.57
C ARG A 104 10.19 -7.81 -11.07
N LEU A 105 9.22 -8.55 -10.51
CA LEU A 105 9.21 -8.87 -9.09
C LEU A 105 10.45 -9.65 -8.68
N ARG A 106 10.83 -10.65 -9.49
CA ARG A 106 12.05 -11.43 -9.26
C ARG A 106 13.30 -10.55 -9.30
N ASP A 107 13.42 -9.70 -10.31
CA ASP A 107 14.57 -8.80 -10.48
C ASP A 107 14.72 -7.85 -9.29
N VAL A 108 13.62 -7.28 -8.81
CA VAL A 108 13.61 -6.43 -7.61
C VAL A 108 14.04 -7.23 -6.37
N CYS A 109 13.51 -8.44 -6.17
CA CYS A 109 13.89 -9.27 -5.03
C CYS A 109 15.39 -9.60 -5.04
N LEU A 110 15.95 -9.96 -6.20
CA LEU A 110 17.38 -10.26 -6.35
C LEU A 110 18.27 -9.03 -6.11
N ALA A 111 17.79 -7.83 -6.41
CA ALA A 111 18.54 -6.60 -6.19
C ALA A 111 18.55 -6.12 -4.72
N LYS A 112 17.79 -6.76 -3.83
CA LYS A 112 17.71 -6.42 -2.40
C LYS A 112 18.64 -7.24 -1.50
N ASP A 113 19.26 -8.29 -2.03
CA ASP A 113 20.25 -9.11 -1.33
C ASP A 113 21.60 -8.37 -1.14
#